data_AF-A0A2S6BQC7-F1
#
_entry.id   AF-A0A2S6BQC7-F1
#
_cell.length_a   1.000
_cell.length_b   1.000
_cell.length_c   1.000
_cell.angle_alpha   90.00
_cell.angle_beta   90.00
_cell.angle_gamma   90.00
#
_symmetry.space_group_name_H-M   'P 1'
#
loop_
_entity.id
_entity.type
_entity.pdbx_description
1 polymer ?
#
loop_
_entity_poly.entity_id
_entity_poly.type
_entity_poly.pdbx_seq_one_letter_code
_entity_poly.pdbx_strand_id
1 'polypeptide(L)'
;MELLTDPLGDLVLESVAFQVFLLAMGSWSRLDEVEDRYAKVFWTHCKRLSQQLSSGKDRPPPRFSPVFGMDFEIVTAMIDIKRCFARTISHKERQRLIANVQAQLDMWSHKTMLPTIENETNMDWLNDRSGTVTDDLTRLVILAISIFLEHLTHDPLAYLTPPRPSTSSLQLQRIIPILESRRQDPEWSNSYLGLWPVWTVGIFMQTENHIELIRDDLQRRWNAVHMSVINRYREDLENVWRKNASYVNDLDELEELGDQVLVCRF
;
A
#
# COMPACT_ATOMS: atom_id res chain seq x y z
N MET A 1 -24.86 -8.03 27.21
CA MET A 1 -24.25 -7.21 26.12
C MET A 1 -23.23 -6.27 26.76
N GLU A 2 -22.30 -6.82 27.55
CA GLU A 2 -21.28 -6.08 28.32
C GLU A 2 -19.85 -6.41 27.86
N LEU A 3 -19.68 -7.28 26.86
CA LEU A 3 -18.40 -7.63 26.26
C LEU A 3 -17.83 -6.53 25.33
N LEU A 4 -18.59 -5.45 25.10
CA LEU A 4 -18.25 -4.39 24.15
C LEU A 4 -17.82 -3.09 24.86
N THR A 5 -17.32 -3.14 26.08
CA THR A 5 -16.61 -2.01 26.72
C THR A 5 -15.18 -2.39 27.15
N ASP A 6 -14.81 -3.64 26.90
CA ASP A 6 -13.53 -4.26 27.25
C ASP A 6 -12.50 -4.05 26.10
N PRO A 7 -11.18 -3.87 26.37
CA PRO A 7 -10.09 -4.09 25.41
C PRO A 7 -10.30 -5.26 24.43
N LEU A 8 -10.97 -6.32 24.86
CA LEU A 8 -11.35 -7.45 24.00
C LEU A 8 -12.29 -7.05 22.85
N GLY A 9 -13.20 -6.10 23.06
CA GLY A 9 -14.13 -5.60 22.04
C GLY A 9 -13.40 -4.90 20.89
N ASP A 10 -12.40 -4.07 21.21
CA ASP A 10 -11.55 -3.42 20.20
C ASP A 10 -10.75 -4.47 19.41
N LEU A 11 -10.13 -5.41 20.12
CA LEU A 11 -9.35 -6.47 19.49
C LEU A 11 -10.20 -7.30 18.52
N VAL A 12 -11.42 -7.68 18.91
CA VAL A 12 -12.34 -8.44 18.05
C VAL A 12 -12.76 -7.60 16.84
N LEU A 13 -13.17 -6.35 17.05
CA LEU A 13 -13.58 -5.46 15.96
C LEU A 13 -12.46 -5.27 14.95
N GLU A 14 -11.26 -4.95 15.42
CA GLU A 14 -10.10 -4.74 14.56
C GLU A 14 -9.66 -6.02 13.87
N SER A 15 -9.75 -7.18 14.53
CA SER A 15 -9.46 -8.48 13.90
C SER A 15 -10.41 -8.78 12.74
N VAL A 16 -11.72 -8.55 12.93
CA VAL A 16 -12.72 -8.71 11.87
C VAL A 16 -12.47 -7.70 10.75
N ALA A 17 -12.20 -6.44 11.09
CA ALA A 17 -11.87 -5.41 10.11
C ALA A 17 -10.62 -5.78 9.30
N PHE A 18 -9.59 -6.33 9.95
CA PHE A 18 -8.36 -6.76 9.27
C PHE A 18 -8.62 -7.90 8.29
N GLN A 19 -9.45 -8.89 8.65
CA GLN A 19 -9.84 -9.94 7.71
C GLN A 19 -10.61 -9.39 6.51
N VAL A 20 -11.55 -8.45 6.74
CA VAL A 20 -12.28 -7.79 5.65
C VAL A 20 -11.34 -6.95 4.78
N PHE A 21 -10.35 -6.29 5.38
CA PHE A 21 -9.30 -5.57 4.65
C PHE A 21 -8.51 -6.52 3.75
N LEU A 22 -8.00 -7.64 4.28
CA LEU A 22 -7.25 -8.62 3.49
C LEU A 22 -8.07 -9.17 2.31
N LEU A 23 -9.38 -9.39 2.51
CA LEU A 23 -10.29 -9.79 1.43
C LEU A 23 -10.49 -8.68 0.40
N ALA A 24 -10.67 -7.43 0.84
CA ALA A 24 -10.85 -6.28 -0.05
C ALA A 24 -9.61 -5.98 -0.88
N MET A 25 -8.41 -6.17 -0.30
CA MET A 25 -7.15 -5.95 -1.00
C MET A 25 -6.90 -6.96 -2.12
N GLY A 26 -7.41 -8.19 -1.95
CA GLY A 26 -7.41 -9.23 -2.98
C GLY A 26 -6.04 -9.45 -3.62
N SER A 27 -6.01 -9.53 -4.94
CA SER A 27 -4.80 -9.65 -5.76
C SER A 27 -4.61 -8.37 -6.59
N TRP A 28 -3.37 -7.93 -6.78
CA TRP A 28 -3.03 -6.84 -7.69
C TRP A 28 -2.76 -7.29 -9.11
N SER A 29 -2.41 -8.57 -9.31
CA SER A 29 -2.32 -9.15 -10.64
C SER A 29 -3.68 -9.37 -11.31
N ARG A 30 -4.80 -9.39 -10.57
CA ARG A 30 -6.16 -9.64 -11.09
C ARG A 30 -7.06 -8.41 -10.92
N LEU A 31 -6.74 -7.32 -11.62
CA LEU A 31 -7.49 -6.06 -11.53
C LEU A 31 -8.94 -6.15 -12.06
N ASP A 32 -9.21 -7.09 -12.94
CA ASP A 32 -10.53 -7.40 -13.47
C ASP A 32 -11.49 -7.97 -12.42
N GLU A 33 -10.96 -8.50 -11.31
CA GLU A 33 -11.72 -9.03 -10.17
C GLU A 33 -11.90 -8.03 -9.05
N VAL A 34 -11.47 -6.78 -9.24
CA VAL A 34 -11.67 -5.73 -8.25
C VAL A 34 -13.13 -5.31 -8.27
N GLU A 35 -13.83 -5.68 -7.21
CA GLU A 35 -15.26 -5.44 -7.05
C GLU A 35 -15.52 -4.31 -6.06
N ASP A 36 -16.53 -3.47 -6.34
CA ASP A 36 -17.08 -2.54 -5.35
C ASP A 36 -18.03 -3.25 -4.38
N ARG A 37 -17.58 -4.36 -3.80
CA ARG A 37 -18.39 -5.18 -2.91
C ARG A 37 -18.00 -4.92 -1.44
N TYR A 38 -19.00 -4.50 -0.65
CA TYR A 38 -19.03 -4.53 0.82
C TYR A 38 -18.17 -3.55 1.64
N ALA A 39 -17.40 -2.65 1.04
CA ALA A 39 -16.52 -1.78 1.84
C ALA A 39 -17.28 -0.69 2.63
N LYS A 40 -18.06 0.17 1.98
CA LYS A 40 -18.42 1.48 2.56
C LYS A 40 -19.25 1.39 3.85
N VAL A 41 -20.29 0.57 3.87
CA VAL A 41 -21.19 0.43 5.04
C VAL A 41 -20.46 -0.26 6.19
N PHE A 42 -19.68 -1.30 5.90
CA PHE A 42 -18.89 -2.02 6.89
C PHE A 42 -17.86 -1.09 7.56
N TRP A 43 -17.06 -0.35 6.78
CA TRP A 43 -16.04 0.55 7.31
C TRP A 43 -16.63 1.74 8.07
N THR A 44 -17.79 2.24 7.64
CA THR A 44 -18.54 3.27 8.39
C THR A 44 -18.97 2.76 9.76
N HIS A 45 -19.53 1.54 9.82
CA HIS A 45 -19.91 0.93 11.09
C HIS A 45 -18.71 0.62 11.98
N CYS A 46 -17.62 0.12 11.41
CA CYS A 46 -16.40 -0.15 12.16
C CYS A 46 -15.80 1.13 12.77
N LYS A 47 -15.73 2.22 12.00
CA LYS A 47 -15.24 3.52 12.51
C LYS A 47 -16.12 4.03 13.65
N ARG A 48 -17.45 3.96 13.50
CA ARG A 48 -18.39 4.36 14.56
C ARG A 48 -18.24 3.50 15.81
N LEU A 49 -18.15 2.17 15.66
CA LEU A 49 -18.00 1.25 16.78
C LEU A 49 -16.66 1.50 17.50
N SER A 50 -15.55 1.63 16.76
CA SER A 50 -14.24 1.95 17.34
C SER A 50 -14.26 3.27 18.15
N GLN A 51 -14.92 4.31 17.64
CA GLN A 51 -15.09 5.57 18.36
C GLN A 51 -15.94 5.42 19.63
N GLN A 52 -16.99 4.60 19.60
CA GLN A 52 -17.83 4.31 20.77
C GLN A 52 -17.06 3.53 21.84
N LEU A 53 -16.27 2.55 21.43
CA LEU A 53 -15.42 1.75 22.31
C LEU A 53 -14.30 2.58 22.95
N SER A 54 -13.77 3.55 22.19
CA SER A 54 -12.72 4.46 22.66
C SER A 54 -13.26 5.55 23.60
N SER A 55 -14.44 6.11 23.31
CA SER A 55 -15.06 7.18 24.11
C SER A 55 -15.44 6.76 25.54
N GLY A 56 -15.51 5.44 25.81
CA GLY A 56 -15.81 4.91 27.14
C GLY A 56 -14.58 4.71 28.04
N LYS A 57 -13.37 5.07 27.58
CA LYS A 57 -12.11 4.83 28.30
C LYS A 57 -11.50 6.17 28.71
N ASP A 58 -11.32 6.39 30.02
CA ASP A 58 -10.51 7.49 30.59
C ASP A 58 -8.99 7.36 30.29
N ARG A 59 -8.63 6.64 29.24
CA ARG A 59 -7.24 6.41 28.81
C ARG A 59 -6.97 7.19 27.53
N PRO A 60 -5.77 7.75 27.36
CA PRO A 60 -5.38 8.30 26.07
C PRO A 60 -5.53 7.19 25.00
N PRO A 61 -6.11 7.51 23.83
CA PRO A 61 -6.28 6.53 22.78
C PRO A 61 -4.92 5.89 22.45
N PRO A 62 -4.86 4.57 22.24
CA PRO A 62 -3.61 3.93 21.83
C PRO A 62 -3.12 4.62 20.55
N ARG A 63 -1.81 4.91 20.48
CA ARG A 63 -1.19 5.57 19.31
C ARG A 63 -1.40 4.79 18.01
N PHE A 64 -1.59 3.47 18.10
CA PHE A 64 -1.79 2.57 16.97
C PHE A 64 -2.77 1.45 17.34
N SER A 65 -3.49 0.95 16.33
CA SER A 65 -4.32 -0.25 16.48
C SER A 65 -3.45 -1.48 16.77
N PRO A 66 -3.76 -2.31 17.78
CA PRO A 66 -3.02 -3.55 18.05
C PRO A 66 -3.07 -4.58 16.91
N VAL A 67 -4.09 -4.51 16.04
CA VAL A 67 -4.24 -5.44 14.90
C VAL A 67 -3.68 -4.89 13.61
N PHE A 68 -3.88 -3.59 13.33
CA PHE A 68 -3.40 -2.97 12.09
C PHE A 68 -2.00 -2.38 12.23
N GLY A 69 -1.56 -2.10 13.45
CA GLY A 69 -0.32 -1.35 13.70
C GLY A 69 -0.38 0.10 13.25
N MET A 70 -1.48 0.58 12.69
CA MET A 70 -1.57 1.93 12.14
C MET A 70 -2.96 2.51 12.32
N ASP A 71 -3.09 3.80 12.02
CA ASP A 71 -4.37 4.48 12.07
C ASP A 71 -5.35 3.87 11.07
N PHE A 72 -6.60 3.70 11.53
CA PHE A 72 -7.68 3.16 10.72
C PHE A 72 -7.91 3.97 9.43
N GLU A 73 -7.59 5.26 9.46
CA GLU A 73 -7.71 6.16 8.30
C GLU A 73 -6.78 5.74 7.16
N ILE A 74 -5.55 5.30 7.49
CA ILE A 74 -4.57 4.80 6.53
C ILE A 74 -5.08 3.52 5.87
N VAL A 75 -5.63 2.60 6.67
CA VAL A 75 -6.22 1.35 6.17
C VAL A 75 -7.39 1.66 5.22
N THR A 76 -8.29 2.57 5.61
CA THR A 76 -9.44 2.93 4.77
C THR A 76 -9.03 3.66 3.49
N ALA A 77 -7.96 4.46 3.52
CA ALA A 77 -7.42 5.09 2.33
C ALA A 77 -6.93 4.05 1.32
N MET A 78 -6.24 3.01 1.78
CA MET A 78 -5.77 1.94 0.91
C MET A 78 -6.92 1.18 0.24
N ILE A 79 -8.05 1.02 0.96
CA ILE A 79 -9.27 0.42 0.41
C ILE A 79 -9.90 1.34 -0.64
N ASP A 80 -9.99 2.65 -0.36
CA ASP A 80 -10.50 3.63 -1.33
C ASP A 80 -9.63 3.68 -2.60
N ILE A 81 -8.31 3.56 -2.45
CA ILE A 81 -7.37 3.37 -3.57
C ILE A 81 -7.71 2.10 -4.34
N LYS A 82 -7.84 0.95 -3.67
CA LYS A 82 -8.18 -0.31 -4.35
C LYS A 82 -9.51 -0.19 -5.11
N ARG A 83 -10.52 0.45 -4.52
CA ARG A 83 -11.82 0.71 -5.15
C ARG A 83 -11.72 1.58 -6.39
N CYS A 84 -10.72 2.46 -6.51
CA CYS A 84 -10.51 3.24 -7.72
C CYS A 84 -10.24 2.36 -8.95
N PHE A 85 -9.68 1.16 -8.75
CA PHE A 85 -9.45 0.15 -9.79
C PHE A 85 -10.69 -0.67 -10.16
N ALA A 86 -11.79 -0.54 -9.41
CA ALA A 86 -13.04 -1.24 -9.75
C ALA A 86 -13.63 -0.70 -11.05
N ARG A 87 -14.00 -1.61 -11.96
CA ARG A 87 -14.65 -1.24 -13.23
C ARG A 87 -16.11 -0.84 -13.07
N THR A 88 -16.73 -1.24 -11.95
CA THR A 88 -18.15 -1.01 -11.66
C THR A 88 -18.45 0.40 -11.14
N ILE A 89 -17.45 1.14 -10.68
CA ILE A 89 -17.66 2.49 -10.15
C ILE A 89 -17.68 3.54 -11.26
N SER A 90 -18.51 4.57 -11.08
CA SER A 90 -18.56 5.70 -12.01
C SER A 90 -17.29 6.55 -11.94
N HIS A 91 -16.97 7.24 -13.05
CA HIS A 91 -15.87 8.21 -13.10
C HIS A 91 -15.97 9.29 -12.00
N LYS A 92 -17.18 9.80 -11.74
CA LYS A 92 -17.42 10.80 -10.69
C LYS A 92 -17.11 10.26 -9.29
N GLU A 93 -17.50 9.02 -9.00
CA GLU A 93 -17.17 8.41 -7.70
C GLU A 93 -15.66 8.16 -7.58
N ARG A 94 -15.00 7.70 -8.66
CA ARG A 94 -13.54 7.54 -8.67
C ARG A 94 -12.81 8.84 -8.36
N GLN A 95 -13.18 9.94 -9.02
CA GLN A 95 -12.61 11.26 -8.74
C GLN A 95 -12.82 11.70 -7.29
N ARG A 96 -14.01 11.40 -6.72
CA ARG A 96 -14.30 11.67 -5.31
C ARG A 96 -13.39 10.88 -4.37
N LEU A 97 -13.16 9.60 -4.65
CA LEU A 97 -12.27 8.75 -3.85
C LEU A 97 -10.82 9.26 -3.91
N ILE A 98 -10.32 9.55 -5.11
CA ILE A 98 -8.99 10.13 -5.32
C ILE A 98 -8.84 11.43 -4.52
N ALA A 99 -9.79 12.36 -4.63
CA ALA A 99 -9.74 13.62 -3.89
C ALA A 99 -9.78 13.44 -2.37
N ASN A 100 -10.54 12.46 -1.87
CA ASN A 100 -10.60 12.14 -0.44
C ASN A 100 -9.26 11.61 0.07
N VAL A 101 -8.65 10.68 -0.67
CA VAL A 101 -7.36 10.09 -0.30
C VAL A 101 -6.23 11.13 -0.41
N GLN A 102 -6.27 12.00 -1.42
CA GLN A 102 -5.32 13.12 -1.54
C GLN A 102 -5.38 14.05 -0.31
N ALA A 103 -6.59 14.45 0.12
CA ALA A 103 -6.74 15.30 1.30
C ALA A 103 -6.23 14.65 2.59
N GLN A 104 -6.35 13.31 2.72
CA GLN A 104 -5.79 12.57 3.84
C GLN A 104 -4.26 12.52 3.78
N LEU A 105 -3.69 12.32 2.59
CA LEU A 105 -2.25 12.32 2.38
C LEU A 105 -1.62 13.68 2.72
N ASP A 106 -2.27 14.78 2.32
CA ASP A 106 -1.82 16.13 2.65
C ASP A 106 -1.81 16.33 4.18
N MET A 107 -2.86 15.86 4.87
CA MET A 107 -2.93 15.88 6.34
C MET A 107 -1.78 15.09 6.99
N TRP A 108 -1.44 13.91 6.49
CA TRP A 108 -0.34 13.09 7.06
C TRP A 108 1.04 13.69 6.78
N SER A 109 1.21 14.30 5.61
CA SER A 109 2.43 15.02 5.25
C SER A 109 2.68 16.19 6.19
N HIS A 110 1.63 16.93 6.58
CA HIS A 110 1.73 17.99 7.58
C HIS A 110 1.92 17.48 9.02
N LYS A 111 1.38 16.30 9.35
CA LYS A 111 1.47 15.67 10.68
C LYS A 111 2.80 14.92 10.94
N THR A 112 3.88 15.30 10.28
CA THR A 112 5.25 14.84 10.60
C THR A 112 5.57 13.37 10.26
N MET A 113 4.68 12.64 9.57
CA MET A 113 4.91 11.23 9.21
C MET A 113 5.83 11.05 7.99
N LEU A 114 5.96 12.09 7.17
CA LEU A 114 6.93 12.19 6.08
C LEU A 114 7.53 13.60 6.13
N PRO A 115 8.86 13.77 6.18
CA PRO A 115 9.46 15.08 5.98
C PRO A 115 9.00 15.65 4.62
N THR A 116 8.61 16.92 4.63
CA THR A 116 8.15 17.63 3.44
C THR A 116 9.17 17.52 2.32
N ILE A 117 8.69 17.23 1.10
CA ILE A 117 9.48 17.06 -0.13
C ILE A 117 10.44 18.23 -0.40
N GLU A 118 10.14 19.42 0.12
CA GLU A 118 10.88 20.66 -0.14
C GLU A 118 12.19 20.81 0.67
N ASN A 119 12.44 20.00 1.71
CA ASN A 119 13.63 20.16 2.58
C ASN A 119 14.74 19.12 2.35
N GLU A 120 14.67 18.32 1.29
CA GLU A 120 15.50 17.10 1.12
C GLU A 120 16.68 17.25 0.16
N THR A 121 17.69 18.03 0.54
CA THR A 121 19.08 17.72 0.11
C THR A 121 19.82 16.83 1.09
N ASN A 122 19.30 16.66 2.31
CA ASN A 122 19.89 15.77 3.32
C ASN A 122 18.97 14.58 3.57
N MET A 123 19.46 13.39 3.21
CA MET A 123 18.95 12.07 3.62
C MET A 123 19.12 11.82 5.14
N ASP A 124 19.16 12.86 5.98
CA ASP A 124 19.38 12.76 7.42
C ASP A 124 18.26 12.02 8.15
N TRP A 125 17.05 11.96 7.57
CA TRP A 125 15.94 11.16 8.10
C TRP A 125 16.21 9.63 8.02
N LEU A 126 17.16 9.18 7.19
CA LEU A 126 17.63 7.79 7.18
C LEU A 126 18.62 7.49 8.31
N ASN A 127 19.30 8.52 8.81
CA ASN A 127 20.21 8.39 9.95
C ASN A 127 19.48 8.44 11.29
N ASP A 128 18.25 8.96 11.31
CA ASP A 128 17.35 8.87 12.46
C ASP A 128 16.72 7.46 12.55
N ARG A 129 17.54 6.48 12.91
CA ARG A 129 17.15 5.07 13.16
C ARG A 129 16.28 4.90 14.43
N SER A 130 15.61 5.95 14.90
CA SER A 130 14.77 5.90 16.10
C SER A 130 13.36 5.40 15.84
N GLY A 131 12.97 5.22 14.57
CA GLY A 131 11.64 4.72 14.19
C GLY A 131 11.44 3.25 14.60
N THR A 132 10.27 2.94 15.14
CA THR A 132 9.86 1.56 15.43
C THR A 132 9.52 0.81 14.12
N VAL A 133 9.45 -0.53 14.16
CA VAL A 133 8.96 -1.32 13.01
C VAL A 133 7.62 -0.81 12.50
N THR A 134 6.74 -0.44 13.42
CA THR A 134 5.41 0.09 13.14
C THR A 134 5.45 1.43 12.40
N ASP A 135 6.37 2.32 12.77
CA ASP A 135 6.54 3.62 12.10
C ASP A 135 6.99 3.42 10.65
N ASP A 136 7.97 2.54 10.43
CA ASP A 136 8.46 2.24 9.08
C ASP A 136 7.40 1.56 8.21
N LEU A 137 6.62 0.63 8.77
CA LEU A 137 5.49 0.03 8.07
C LEU A 137 4.44 1.08 7.69
N THR A 138 4.12 2.00 8.60
CA THR A 138 3.20 3.09 8.34
C THR A 138 3.72 3.99 7.21
N ARG A 139 5.01 4.34 7.24
CA ARG A 139 5.67 5.10 6.17
C ARG A 139 5.59 4.39 4.82
N LEU A 140 5.86 3.08 4.77
CA LEU A 140 5.73 2.30 3.53
C LEU A 140 4.33 2.38 2.94
N VAL A 141 3.29 2.28 3.77
CA VAL A 141 1.90 2.37 3.29
C VAL A 141 1.58 3.76 2.78
N ILE A 142 1.98 4.82 3.48
CA ILE A 142 1.73 6.19 3.03
C ILE A 142 2.45 6.45 1.70
N LEU A 143 3.71 6.02 1.56
CA LEU A 143 4.46 6.13 0.31
C LEU A 143 3.80 5.33 -0.82
N ALA A 144 3.29 4.13 -0.53
CA ALA A 144 2.53 3.34 -1.49
C ALA A 144 1.27 4.08 -1.95
N ILE A 145 0.48 4.63 -1.02
CA ILE A 145 -0.72 5.44 -1.34
C ILE A 145 -0.36 6.61 -2.24
N SER A 146 0.76 7.30 -1.98
CA SER A 146 1.24 8.39 -2.83
C SER A 146 1.51 7.92 -4.27
N ILE A 147 2.19 6.78 -4.45
CA ILE A 147 2.46 6.22 -5.79
C ILE A 147 1.15 5.84 -6.48
N PHE A 148 0.20 5.22 -5.77
CA PHE A 148 -1.10 4.90 -6.34
C PHE A 148 -1.87 6.14 -6.81
N LEU A 149 -1.85 7.21 -6.02
CA LEU A 149 -2.48 8.47 -6.38
C LEU A 149 -1.83 9.09 -7.61
N GLU A 150 -0.50 9.11 -7.66
CA GLU A 150 0.25 9.58 -8.84
C GLU A 150 -0.18 8.80 -10.09
N HIS A 151 -0.19 7.47 -10.03
CA HIS A 151 -0.65 6.60 -11.12
C HIS A 151 -2.09 6.93 -11.54
N LEU A 152 -3.03 7.02 -10.59
CA LEU A 152 -4.45 7.26 -10.85
C LEU A 152 -4.78 8.68 -11.33
N THR A 153 -3.91 9.65 -11.06
CA THR A 153 -4.09 11.06 -11.46
C THR A 153 -3.45 11.37 -12.79
N HIS A 154 -2.46 10.59 -13.23
CA HIS A 154 -1.74 10.83 -14.48
C HIS A 154 -2.57 10.48 -15.72
N ASP A 155 -3.34 9.39 -15.69
CA ASP A 155 -4.15 8.93 -16.81
C ASP A 155 -5.58 8.56 -16.36
N PRO A 156 -6.64 9.12 -17.00
CA PRO A 156 -8.03 8.72 -16.74
C PRO A 156 -8.33 7.22 -16.86
N LEU A 157 -7.51 6.47 -17.62
CA LEU A 157 -7.60 5.03 -17.81
C LEU A 157 -6.62 4.21 -16.96
N ALA A 158 -5.82 4.86 -16.10
CA ALA A 158 -4.82 4.20 -15.24
C ALA A 158 -5.40 3.08 -14.35
N TYR A 159 -6.69 3.16 -14.02
CA TYR A 159 -7.41 2.14 -13.25
C TYR A 159 -7.53 0.78 -13.96
N LEU A 160 -7.21 0.70 -15.26
CA LEU A 160 -7.24 -0.54 -16.05
C LEU A 160 -5.89 -1.25 -16.08
N THR A 161 -4.81 -0.59 -15.65
CA THR A 161 -3.45 -1.11 -15.73
C THR A 161 -2.87 -1.38 -14.34
N PRO A 162 -1.92 -2.31 -14.21
CA PRO A 162 -1.17 -2.48 -12.98
C PRO A 162 -0.55 -1.15 -12.54
N PRO A 163 -0.58 -0.82 -11.24
CA PRO A 163 0.04 0.38 -10.70
C PRO A 163 1.52 0.43 -11.04
N ARG A 164 2.02 1.60 -11.45
CA ARG A 164 3.45 1.81 -11.72
C ARG A 164 3.93 3.11 -11.06
N PRO A 165 5.13 3.12 -10.48
CA PRO A 165 5.77 4.38 -10.12
C PRO A 165 6.12 5.15 -11.38
N SER A 166 6.15 6.48 -11.28
CA SER A 166 6.80 7.29 -12.30
C SER A 166 8.30 6.94 -12.38
N THR A 167 8.88 7.14 -13.56
CA THR A 167 10.30 6.84 -13.84
C THR A 167 11.28 7.56 -12.90
N SER A 168 10.84 8.63 -12.24
CA SER A 168 11.59 9.38 -11.23
C SER A 168 10.85 9.47 -9.89
N SER A 169 10.15 8.41 -9.47
CA SER A 169 9.37 8.42 -8.23
C SER A 169 10.28 8.58 -7.00
N LEU A 170 10.26 9.78 -6.41
CA LEU A 170 10.92 10.08 -5.14
C LEU A 170 10.43 9.14 -4.03
N GLN A 171 9.17 8.70 -4.09
CA GLN A 171 8.58 7.78 -3.14
C GLN A 171 9.26 6.41 -3.19
N LEU A 172 9.58 5.91 -4.38
CA LEU A 172 10.33 4.66 -4.52
C LEU A 172 11.75 4.81 -3.94
N GLN A 173 12.40 5.95 -4.16
CA GLN A 173 13.71 6.26 -3.57
C GLN A 173 13.68 6.32 -2.03
N ARG A 174 12.52 6.56 -1.43
CA ARG A 174 12.31 6.52 0.03
C ARG A 174 11.94 5.11 0.54
N ILE A 175 11.21 4.32 -0.25
CA ILE A 175 10.83 2.95 0.10
C ILE A 175 12.07 2.04 0.22
N ILE A 176 12.97 2.09 -0.76
CA ILE A 176 14.10 1.16 -0.85
C ILE A 176 15.01 1.23 0.40
N PRO A 177 15.46 2.41 0.86
CA PRO A 177 16.27 2.51 2.08
C PRO A 177 15.58 1.98 3.35
N ILE A 178 14.26 2.15 3.48
CA ILE A 178 13.49 1.59 4.61
C ILE A 178 13.61 0.07 4.60
N LEU A 179 13.33 -0.57 3.45
CA LEU A 179 13.42 -2.02 3.29
C LEU A 179 14.84 -2.55 3.55
N GLU A 180 15.87 -1.88 3.00
CA GLU A 180 17.26 -2.26 3.22
C GLU A 180 17.68 -2.15 4.69
N SER A 181 17.27 -1.09 5.38
CA SER A 181 17.60 -0.91 6.80
C SER A 181 17.00 -2.00 7.71
N ARG A 182 15.87 -2.60 7.28
CA ARG A 182 15.17 -3.68 7.99
C ARG A 182 15.52 -5.09 7.49
N ARG A 183 16.43 -5.21 6.53
CA ARG A 183 16.76 -6.49 5.87
C ARG A 183 17.28 -7.58 6.81
N GLN A 184 17.86 -7.22 7.94
CA GLN A 184 18.38 -8.19 8.92
C GLN A 184 17.71 -8.06 10.29
N ASP A 185 16.59 -7.33 10.37
CA ASP A 185 15.87 -7.10 11.61
C ASP A 185 14.87 -8.26 11.87
N PRO A 186 15.06 -9.05 12.94
CA PRO A 186 14.14 -10.13 13.27
C PRO A 186 12.75 -9.64 13.69
N GLU A 187 12.65 -8.46 14.32
CA GLU A 187 11.36 -7.88 14.72
C GLU A 187 10.51 -7.56 13.47
N TRP A 188 11.17 -7.05 12.42
CA TRP A 188 10.56 -6.81 11.13
C TRP A 188 10.02 -8.09 10.47
N SER A 189 10.84 -9.14 10.37
CA SER A 189 10.46 -10.39 9.70
C SER A 189 9.42 -11.20 10.49
N ASN A 190 9.43 -11.10 11.82
CA ASN A 190 8.48 -11.79 12.69
C ASN A 190 7.14 -11.04 12.81
N SER A 191 7.08 -9.77 12.41
CA SER A 191 5.86 -8.97 12.49
C SER A 191 4.86 -9.34 11.40
N TYR A 192 3.68 -9.81 11.80
CA TYR A 192 2.57 -10.08 10.88
C TYR A 192 2.01 -8.79 10.24
N LEU A 193 2.20 -7.64 10.90
CA LEU A 193 1.78 -6.32 10.41
C LEU A 193 2.52 -5.95 9.12
N GLY A 194 3.74 -6.44 8.95
CA GLY A 194 4.59 -6.11 7.81
C GLY A 194 4.30 -6.91 6.54
N LEU A 195 3.42 -7.91 6.58
CA LEU A 195 3.18 -8.76 5.41
C LEU A 195 2.54 -7.98 4.26
N TRP A 196 1.46 -7.25 4.53
CA TRP A 196 0.71 -6.54 3.49
C TRP A 196 1.40 -5.26 3.01
N PRO A 197 2.10 -4.44 3.83
CA PRO A 197 2.82 -3.27 3.33
C PRO A 197 3.97 -3.65 2.41
N VAL A 198 4.76 -4.68 2.76
CA VAL A 198 5.85 -5.19 1.90
C VAL A 198 5.30 -5.72 0.59
N TRP A 199 4.23 -6.52 0.64
CA TRP A 199 3.54 -6.97 -0.56
C TRP A 199 3.06 -5.79 -1.42
N THR A 200 2.47 -4.77 -0.80
CA THR A 200 1.93 -3.60 -1.52
C THR A 200 3.03 -2.80 -2.21
N VAL A 201 4.14 -2.49 -1.53
CA VAL A 201 5.24 -1.76 -2.18
C VAL A 201 5.94 -2.59 -3.24
N GLY A 202 5.95 -3.92 -3.10
CA GLY A 202 6.53 -4.84 -4.07
C GLY A 202 5.94 -4.71 -5.48
N ILE A 203 4.69 -4.27 -5.60
CA ILE A 203 4.00 -4.02 -6.88
C ILE A 203 4.78 -3.02 -7.75
N PHE A 204 5.43 -2.05 -7.10
CA PHE A 204 6.12 -0.96 -7.78
C PHE A 204 7.55 -1.29 -8.19
N MET A 205 8.07 -2.46 -7.82
CA MET A 205 9.44 -2.83 -8.15
C MET A 205 9.56 -3.20 -9.63
N GLN A 206 10.54 -2.59 -10.30
CA GLN A 206 10.74 -2.74 -11.74
C GLN A 206 12.12 -3.30 -12.10
N THR A 207 13.14 -3.03 -11.28
CA THR A 207 14.51 -3.54 -11.50
C THR A 207 14.70 -4.85 -10.77
N GLU A 208 15.53 -5.74 -11.31
CA GLU A 208 15.81 -7.05 -10.70
C GLU A 208 16.32 -6.90 -9.26
N ASN A 209 17.18 -5.92 -9.00
CA ASN A 209 17.71 -5.66 -7.66
C ASN A 209 16.60 -5.33 -6.64
N HIS A 210 15.62 -4.52 -7.02
CA HIS A 210 14.51 -4.15 -6.15
C HIS A 210 13.50 -5.30 -5.99
N ILE A 211 13.30 -6.09 -7.06
CA ILE A 211 12.47 -7.30 -7.03
C ILE A 211 13.06 -8.33 -6.06
N GLU A 212 14.36 -8.60 -6.15
CA GLU A 212 15.07 -9.51 -5.26
C GLU A 212 15.03 -9.06 -3.80
N LEU A 213 15.12 -7.75 -3.53
CA LEU A 213 14.94 -7.21 -2.18
C LEU A 213 13.58 -7.62 -1.57
N ILE A 214 12.51 -7.61 -2.36
CA ILE A 214 11.17 -8.02 -1.91
C ILE A 214 11.06 -9.55 -1.80
N ARG A 215 11.60 -10.30 -2.77
CA ARG A 215 11.63 -11.78 -2.71
C ARG A 215 12.31 -12.27 -1.45
N ASP A 216 13.49 -11.71 -1.14
CA ASP A 216 14.26 -12.00 0.07
C ASP A 216 13.45 -11.70 1.34
N ASP A 217 12.78 -10.55 1.39
CA ASP A 217 11.98 -10.14 2.56
C ASP A 217 10.80 -11.09 2.80
N LEU A 218 10.04 -11.42 1.73
CA LEU A 218 8.93 -12.35 1.82
C LEU A 218 9.40 -13.77 2.17
N GLN A 219 10.57 -14.20 1.67
CA GLN A 219 11.15 -15.50 2.03
C GLN A 219 11.56 -15.54 3.51
N ARG A 220 12.20 -14.48 4.04
CA ARG A 220 12.53 -14.38 5.46
C ARG A 220 11.28 -14.43 6.33
N ARG A 221 10.24 -13.69 5.96
CA ARG A 221 8.93 -13.71 6.64
C ARG A 221 8.31 -15.11 6.62
N TRP A 222 8.35 -15.81 5.48
CA TRP A 222 7.86 -17.19 5.40
C TRP A 222 8.60 -18.12 6.37
N ASN A 223 9.93 -18.01 6.43
CA ASN A 223 10.75 -18.81 7.33
C ASN A 223 10.50 -18.48 8.81
N ALA A 224 10.08 -17.25 9.12
CA ALA A 224 9.82 -16.79 10.48
C ALA A 224 8.42 -17.18 11.00
N VAL A 225 7.36 -16.92 10.21
CA VAL A 225 5.98 -17.03 10.70
C VAL A 225 5.16 -18.15 10.05
N HIS A 226 5.66 -18.77 8.97
CA HIS A 226 5.00 -19.88 8.26
C HIS A 226 3.52 -19.64 7.86
N MET A 227 3.15 -18.38 7.63
CA MET A 227 1.78 -18.03 7.24
C MET A 227 1.57 -18.20 5.73
N SER A 228 0.57 -19.00 5.34
CA SER A 228 0.28 -19.31 3.93
C SER A 228 -0.04 -18.08 3.06
N VAL A 229 -0.51 -16.99 3.65
CA VAL A 229 -0.75 -15.72 2.95
C VAL A 229 0.50 -15.18 2.25
N ILE A 230 1.70 -15.48 2.76
CA ILE A 230 2.96 -15.04 2.18
C ILE A 230 3.18 -15.66 0.81
N ASN A 231 2.87 -16.94 0.64
CA ASN A 231 2.98 -17.61 -0.68
C ASN A 231 2.04 -16.98 -1.69
N ARG A 232 0.79 -16.68 -1.28
CA ARG A 232 -0.16 -15.95 -2.12
C ARG A 232 0.36 -14.57 -2.52
N TYR A 233 1.00 -13.82 -1.62
CA TYR A 233 1.60 -12.53 -1.94
C TYR A 233 2.79 -12.64 -2.89
N ARG A 234 3.64 -13.65 -2.72
CA ARG A 234 4.75 -13.93 -3.65
C ARG A 234 4.22 -14.24 -5.04
N GLU A 235 3.27 -15.17 -5.16
CA GLU A 235 2.66 -15.54 -6.44
C GLU A 235 2.00 -14.33 -7.13
N ASP A 236 1.30 -13.49 -6.36
CA ASP A 236 0.68 -12.28 -6.89
C ASP A 236 1.73 -11.31 -7.45
N LEU A 237 2.82 -11.07 -6.73
CA LEU A 237 3.91 -10.21 -7.19
C LEU A 237 4.62 -10.74 -8.42
N GLU A 238 4.91 -12.05 -8.47
CA GLU A 238 5.50 -12.66 -9.67
C GLU A 238 4.62 -12.48 -10.91
N ASN A 239 3.29 -12.53 -10.73
CA ASN A 239 2.35 -12.24 -11.81
C ASN A 239 2.36 -10.76 -12.20
N VAL A 240 2.44 -9.84 -11.23
CA VAL A 240 2.56 -8.39 -11.50
C VAL A 240 3.84 -8.07 -12.27
N TRP A 241 4.99 -8.56 -11.80
CA TRP A 241 6.29 -8.30 -12.43
C TRP A 241 6.35 -8.87 -13.86
N ARG A 242 5.83 -10.08 -14.09
CA ARG A 242 5.73 -10.66 -15.44
C ARG A 242 4.88 -9.81 -16.38
N LYS A 243 3.71 -9.34 -15.92
CA LYS A 243 2.86 -8.45 -16.72
C LYS A 243 3.57 -7.15 -17.04
N ASN A 244 4.27 -6.55 -16.07
CA ASN A 244 4.99 -5.31 -16.31
C ASN A 244 6.14 -5.48 -17.31
N ALA A 245 6.87 -6.60 -17.26
CA ALA A 245 7.91 -6.90 -18.23
C ALA A 245 7.37 -7.06 -19.66
N SER A 246 6.23 -7.73 -19.85
CA SER A 246 5.64 -7.88 -21.20
C SER A 246 5.20 -6.54 -21.79
N TYR A 247 4.63 -5.66 -20.97
CA TYR A 247 4.23 -4.31 -21.43
C TYR A 247 5.41 -3.43 -21.84
N VAL A 248 6.60 -3.60 -21.23
CA VAL A 248 7.80 -2.83 -21.64
C VAL A 248 8.26 -3.31 -23.01
N ASN A 249 8.32 -4.62 -23.23
CA ASN A 249 8.68 -5.19 -24.53
C ASN A 249 7.70 -4.76 -25.65
N ASP A 250 6.40 -4.73 -25.37
CA ASP A 250 5.38 -4.27 -26.34
C ASP A 250 5.55 -2.79 -26.71
N LEU A 251 6.02 -1.94 -25.78
CA LEU A 251 6.29 -0.53 -26.04
C LEU A 251 7.59 -0.34 -26.83
N ASP A 252 8.64 -1.08 -26.49
CA ASP A 252 9.92 -1.05 -27.19
C ASP A 252 9.76 -1.53 -28.65
N GLU A 253 8.97 -2.57 -28.90
CA GLU A 253 8.65 -3.04 -30.27
C GLU A 253 7.87 -1.98 -31.08
N LEU A 254 6.99 -1.22 -30.43
CA LEU A 254 6.23 -0.14 -31.08
C LEU A 254 7.09 1.10 -31.36
N GLU A 255 8.06 1.42 -30.50
CA GLU A 255 9.05 2.48 -30.75
C GLU A 255 10.03 2.09 -31.86
N GLU A 256 10.52 0.85 -31.88
CA GLU A 256 11.38 0.33 -32.97
C GLU A 256 10.64 0.34 -34.33
N LEU A 257 9.34 0.03 -34.35
CA LEU A 257 8.51 0.14 -35.55
C LEU A 257 8.26 1.60 -35.96
N GLY A 258 8.13 2.52 -34.99
CA GLY A 258 8.01 3.95 -35.24
C GLY A 258 9.25 4.56 -35.90
N ASP A 259 10.44 4.15 -35.46
CA ASP A 259 11.72 4.59 -36.02
C ASP A 259 12.01 3.96 -37.39
N GLN A 260 11.57 2.72 -37.66
CA GLN A 260 11.70 2.12 -38.99
C GLN A 260 10.79 2.77 -40.06
N VAL A 261 9.63 3.32 -39.66
CA VAL A 261 8.72 4.02 -40.58
C VAL A 261 9.27 5.41 -40.99
N LEU A 262 10.15 6.00 -40.19
CA LEU A 262 10.81 7.28 -40.51
C LEU A 262 12.03 7.14 -41.43
N VAL A 263 12.62 5.94 -41.57
CA VAL A 263 13.79 5.70 -42.43
C VAL A 263 13.41 5.36 -43.88
N CYS A 264 12.14 5.04 -44.17
CA CYS A 264 11.65 4.77 -45.54
C CYS A 264 10.99 5.97 -46.23
N ARG A 265 11.20 7.20 -45.75
CA ARG A 265 10.78 8.43 -46.42
C ARG A 265 11.94 9.38 -46.68
N PHE A 266 12.80 9.03 -47.62
CA PHE A 266 13.57 9.99 -48.42
C PHE A 266 13.74 9.47 -49.84
#